data_AF-A0A1E3S9Y2-F1
#
_entry.id   AF-A0A1E3S9Y2-F1
#
_cell.length_a   1.000
_cell.length_b   1.000
_cell.length_c   1.000
_cell.angle_alpha   90.00
_cell.angle_beta   90.00
_cell.angle_gamma   90.00
#
_symmetry.space_group_name_H-M   'P 1'
#
loop_
_entity.id
_entity.type
_entity.pdbx_description
1 polymer ?
#
loop_
_entity_poly.entity_id
_entity_poly.type
_entity_poly.pdbx_seq_one_letter_code
_entity_poly.pdbx_strand_id
1 'polypeptide(L)'
;MKWTTVAGALATCAVTVAVTPAASPPVAQAKNGDTHITGQGLQTTVDCNDSTLIVNGTNNYVTAKGTCWAVTIMGTSNTVVADTVINDITVYGYDGTVYFHNGDPVIWDRGRELGMTNRIQRVGP
;
A
#
# COMPACT_ATOMS: atom_id res chain seq x y z
N MET A 1 -15.25 42.82 -55.12
CA MET A 1 -14.60 41.97 -54.10
C MET A 1 -14.17 42.87 -52.96
N LYS A 2 -14.91 42.88 -51.85
CA LYS A 2 -14.62 43.68 -50.65
C LYS A 2 -14.69 42.72 -49.46
N TRP A 3 -13.55 42.49 -48.81
CA TRP A 3 -13.44 41.60 -47.66
C TRP A 3 -13.94 42.31 -46.39
N THR A 4 -14.91 41.69 -45.72
CA THR A 4 -15.39 42.09 -44.39
C THR A 4 -14.65 41.28 -43.33
N THR A 5 -13.88 41.96 -42.50
CA THR A 5 -13.17 41.40 -41.35
C THR A 5 -14.18 41.10 -40.23
N VAL A 6 -14.31 39.82 -39.84
CA VAL A 6 -15.13 39.41 -38.69
C VAL A 6 -14.22 39.38 -37.46
N ALA A 7 -14.49 40.27 -36.50
CA ALA A 7 -13.87 40.25 -35.19
C ALA A 7 -14.51 39.12 -34.36
N GLY A 8 -13.76 38.04 -34.14
CA GLY A 8 -14.16 36.94 -33.27
C GLY A 8 -13.96 37.31 -31.79
N ALA A 9 -15.05 37.29 -31.02
CA ALA A 9 -15.01 37.49 -29.57
C ALA A 9 -14.30 36.31 -28.88
N LEU A 10 -13.27 36.60 -28.08
CA LEU A 10 -12.59 35.63 -27.23
C LEU A 10 -13.49 35.32 -26.02
N ALA A 11 -14.23 34.22 -26.09
CA ALA A 11 -14.94 33.67 -24.94
C ALA A 11 -13.94 32.91 -24.05
N THR A 12 -13.63 33.48 -22.88
CA THR A 12 -12.84 32.85 -21.82
C THR A 12 -13.69 31.80 -21.10
N CYS A 13 -13.55 30.53 -21.47
CA CYS A 13 -14.12 29.42 -20.71
C CYS A 13 -13.36 29.27 -19.38
N ALA A 14 -13.99 29.63 -18.27
CA ALA A 14 -13.48 29.33 -16.94
C ALA A 14 -13.59 27.82 -16.68
N VAL A 15 -12.46 27.11 -16.71
CA VAL A 15 -12.38 25.69 -16.33
C VAL A 15 -12.42 25.62 -14.80
N THR A 16 -13.55 25.22 -14.24
CA THR A 16 -13.66 24.88 -12.83
C THR A 16 -13.01 23.52 -12.59
N VAL A 17 -11.79 23.50 -12.06
CA VAL A 17 -11.15 22.27 -11.58
C VAL A 17 -11.83 21.87 -10.28
N ALA A 18 -12.70 20.87 -10.33
CA ALA A 18 -13.23 20.23 -9.14
C ALA A 18 -12.10 19.46 -8.46
N VAL A 19 -11.50 20.06 -7.43
CA VAL A 19 -10.54 19.38 -6.55
C VAL A 19 -11.34 18.42 -5.68
N THR A 20 -11.33 17.14 -6.05
CA THR A 20 -11.80 16.09 -5.14
C THR A 20 -10.79 15.98 -4.00
N PRO A 21 -11.20 16.11 -2.72
CA PRO A 21 -10.31 15.86 -1.61
C PRO A 21 -9.89 14.39 -1.65
N ALA A 22 -8.60 14.13 -1.83
CA ALA A 22 -8.02 12.81 -1.62
C ALA A 22 -8.29 12.42 -0.17
N ALA A 23 -8.83 11.21 0.04
CA ALA A 23 -9.00 10.67 1.38
C ALA A 23 -7.66 10.74 2.12
N SER A 24 -7.69 11.27 3.34
CA SER A 24 -6.51 11.33 4.20
C SER A 24 -5.96 9.91 4.36
N PRO A 25 -4.63 9.69 4.22
CA PRO A 25 -4.08 8.38 4.51
C PRO A 25 -4.46 8.01 5.96
N PRO A 26 -4.77 6.73 6.23
CA PRO A 26 -5.06 6.28 7.59
C PRO A 26 -3.92 6.72 8.51
N VAL A 27 -4.29 7.28 9.66
CA VAL A 27 -3.30 7.75 10.64
C VAL A 27 -2.59 6.50 11.18
N ALA A 28 -1.34 6.30 10.81
CA ALA A 28 -0.51 5.24 11.35
C ALA A 28 -0.29 5.52 12.85
N GLN A 29 -1.10 4.90 13.70
CA GLN A 29 -0.91 4.91 15.15
C GLN A 29 0.22 3.90 15.45
N ALA A 30 1.45 4.38 15.61
CA ALA A 30 2.55 3.53 16.07
C ALA A 30 2.23 3.10 17.51
N LYS A 31 1.90 1.83 17.70
CA LYS A 31 1.78 1.23 19.03
C LYS A 31 3.19 0.84 19.47
N ASN A 32 3.53 1.05 20.74
CA ASN A 32 4.81 0.59 21.28
C ASN A 32 4.81 -0.95 21.21
N GLY A 33 5.60 -1.52 20.29
CA GLY A 33 5.54 -2.96 19.96
C GLY A 33 5.76 -3.31 18.49
N ASP A 34 5.95 -2.34 17.61
CA ASP A 34 6.19 -2.60 16.18
C ASP A 34 7.40 -3.52 15.94
N THR A 35 7.19 -4.59 15.17
CA THR A 35 8.20 -5.58 14.87
C THR A 35 8.88 -5.25 13.55
N HIS A 36 10.21 -5.19 13.55
CA HIS A 36 11.01 -4.89 12.37
C HIS A 36 11.84 -6.11 11.96
N ILE A 37 11.54 -6.68 10.80
CA ILE A 37 12.34 -7.74 10.18
C ILE A 37 13.16 -7.12 9.07
N THR A 38 14.46 -6.92 9.32
CA THR A 38 15.38 -6.34 8.34
C THR A 38 16.47 -7.32 7.99
N GLY A 39 16.63 -7.64 6.71
CA GLY A 39 17.69 -8.54 6.26
C GLY A 39 17.43 -9.17 4.91
N GLN A 40 18.15 -10.26 4.64
CA GLN A 40 18.03 -11.00 3.40
C GLN A 40 17.95 -12.50 3.67
N GLY A 41 17.04 -13.20 2.97
CA GLY A 41 16.90 -14.64 3.10
C GLY A 41 16.42 -15.12 4.47
N LEU A 42 15.83 -14.24 5.29
CA LEU A 42 15.36 -14.60 6.62
C LEU A 42 14.09 -15.42 6.53
N GLN A 43 13.96 -16.44 7.37
CA GLN A 43 12.71 -17.18 7.57
C GLN A 43 12.36 -17.12 9.06
N THR A 44 11.28 -16.42 9.40
CA THR A 44 10.92 -16.18 10.80
C THR A 44 9.42 -16.21 11.03
N THR A 45 9.04 -16.49 12.27
CA THR A 45 7.66 -16.38 12.76
C THR A 45 7.62 -15.34 13.86
N VAL A 46 6.65 -14.44 13.79
CA VAL A 46 6.48 -13.35 14.76
C VAL A 46 5.02 -13.31 15.21
N ASP A 47 4.80 -12.94 16.46
CA ASP A 47 3.47 -12.56 16.96
C ASP A 47 3.32 -11.05 16.84
N CYS A 48 2.29 -10.60 16.12
CA CYS A 48 2.07 -9.19 15.88
C CYS A 48 1.55 -8.44 17.11
N ASN A 49 0.84 -9.10 18.03
CA ASN A 49 0.33 -8.49 19.27
C ASN A 49 -0.30 -7.08 19.10
N ASP A 50 -1.24 -6.95 18.16
CA ASP A 50 -1.93 -5.70 17.78
C ASP A 50 -1.01 -4.54 17.38
N SER A 51 0.20 -4.85 16.91
CA SER A 51 1.21 -3.87 16.49
C SER A 51 1.52 -4.01 14.99
N THR A 52 2.34 -3.11 14.47
CA THR A 52 2.72 -3.11 13.04
C THR A 52 3.87 -4.08 12.80
N LEU A 53 3.77 -4.87 11.73
CA LEU A 53 4.88 -5.65 11.20
C LEU A 53 5.51 -4.91 10.02
N ILE A 54 6.80 -4.60 10.13
CA ILE A 54 7.60 -3.99 9.07
C ILE A 54 8.64 -5.00 8.59
N VAL A 55 8.55 -5.39 7.32
CA VAL A 55 9.51 -6.28 6.67
C VAL A 55 10.30 -5.50 5.63
N ASN A 56 11.61 -5.42 5.81
CA ASN A 56 12.52 -4.68 4.94
C ASN A 56 13.68 -5.58 4.46
N GLY A 57 13.91 -5.59 3.15
CA GLY A 57 15.07 -6.22 2.54
C GLY A 57 14.69 -7.15 1.41
N THR A 58 15.36 -8.29 1.29
CA THR A 58 15.25 -9.13 0.09
C THR A 58 14.98 -10.58 0.44
N ASN A 59 13.98 -11.18 -0.22
CA ASN A 59 13.74 -12.63 -0.14
C ASN A 59 13.51 -13.12 1.31
N ASN A 60 12.85 -12.32 2.14
CA ASN A 60 12.46 -12.75 3.48
C ASN A 60 11.10 -13.45 3.45
N TYR A 61 10.94 -14.47 4.29
CA TYR A 61 9.69 -15.20 4.50
C TYR A 61 9.25 -15.04 5.95
N VAL A 62 8.15 -14.33 6.18
CA VAL A 62 7.66 -14.03 7.52
C VAL A 62 6.27 -14.61 7.73
N THR A 63 6.13 -15.41 8.77
CA THR A 63 4.81 -15.85 9.26
C THR A 63 4.39 -14.96 10.42
N ALA A 64 3.33 -14.18 10.23
CA ALA A 64 2.80 -13.24 11.21
C ALA A 64 1.57 -13.84 11.90
N LYS A 65 1.70 -14.11 13.19
CA LYS A 65 0.69 -14.71 14.04
C LYS A 65 -0.10 -13.66 14.80
N GLY A 66 -1.34 -14.04 15.15
CA GLY A 66 -2.26 -13.16 15.88
C GLY A 66 -2.79 -12.01 15.01
N THR A 67 -3.11 -10.90 15.66
CA THR A 67 -3.62 -9.70 15.00
C THR A 67 -2.50 -8.72 14.77
N CYS A 68 -2.27 -8.37 13.51
CA CYS A 68 -1.43 -7.25 13.12
C CYS A 68 -2.31 -6.02 12.95
N TRP A 69 -1.89 -4.89 13.53
CA TRP A 69 -2.53 -3.62 13.21
C TRP A 69 -2.33 -3.33 11.72
N ALA A 70 -1.07 -3.33 11.27
CA ALA A 70 -0.71 -3.12 9.87
C ALA A 70 0.47 -4.01 9.46
N VAL A 71 0.61 -4.24 8.15
CA VAL A 71 1.76 -4.94 7.56
C VAL A 71 2.38 -4.05 6.49
N THR A 72 3.66 -3.72 6.64
CA THR A 72 4.43 -2.95 5.67
C THR A 72 5.57 -3.78 5.10
N ILE A 73 5.69 -3.82 3.77
CA ILE A 73 6.77 -4.51 3.07
C ILE A 73 7.56 -3.52 2.22
N MET A 74 8.89 -3.58 2.36
CA MET A 74 9.86 -2.82 1.60
C MET A 74 10.93 -3.74 1.02
N GLY A 75 11.40 -3.43 -0.18
CA GLY A 75 12.43 -4.21 -0.89
C GLY A 75 11.84 -5.19 -1.90
N THR A 76 12.45 -6.37 -2.05
CA THR A 76 12.17 -7.27 -3.19
C THR A 76 11.93 -8.71 -2.78
N SER A 77 10.97 -9.38 -3.42
CA SER A 77 10.69 -10.82 -3.25
C SER A 77 10.41 -11.25 -1.79
N ASN A 78 9.93 -10.34 -0.96
CA ASN A 78 9.52 -10.68 0.41
C ASN A 78 8.14 -11.33 0.40
N THR A 79 7.98 -12.37 1.20
CA THR A 79 6.71 -13.07 1.39
C THR A 79 6.26 -12.96 2.85
N VAL A 80 5.03 -12.51 3.06
CA VAL A 80 4.40 -12.45 4.38
C VAL A 80 3.11 -13.27 4.38
N VAL A 81 2.94 -14.12 5.38
CA VAL A 81 1.69 -14.86 5.63
C VAL A 81 1.16 -14.42 6.99
N ALA A 82 0.03 -13.72 7.02
CA ALA A 82 -0.55 -13.13 8.22
C ALA A 82 -1.88 -13.80 8.62
N ASP A 83 -2.10 -14.00 9.92
CA ASP A 83 -3.36 -14.53 10.42
C ASP A 83 -4.48 -13.47 10.32
N THR A 84 -4.31 -12.28 10.88
CA THR A 84 -5.31 -11.19 10.85
C THR A 84 -4.64 -9.84 10.63
N VAL A 85 -5.16 -9.01 9.73
CA VAL A 85 -4.70 -7.61 9.55
C VAL A 85 -5.91 -6.68 9.54
N ILE A 86 -5.91 -5.65 10.40
CA ILE A 86 -7.12 -4.86 10.66
C ILE A 86 -7.10 -3.42 10.13
N ASN A 87 -5.94 -2.81 9.91
CA ASN A 87 -5.83 -1.43 9.43
C ASN A 87 -5.42 -1.36 7.95
N ASP A 88 -4.18 -1.74 7.64
CA ASP A 88 -3.65 -1.66 6.29
C ASP A 88 -2.57 -2.69 5.97
N ILE A 89 -2.46 -2.99 4.68
CA ILE A 89 -1.34 -3.72 4.09
C ILE A 89 -0.71 -2.80 3.04
N THR A 90 0.52 -2.40 3.30
CA THR A 90 1.26 -1.47 2.43
C THR A 90 2.50 -2.15 1.84
N VAL A 91 2.62 -2.17 0.52
CA VAL A 91 3.75 -2.78 -0.20
C VAL A 91 4.43 -1.73 -1.07
N TYR A 92 5.64 -1.32 -0.68
CA TYR A 92 6.47 -0.34 -1.41
C TYR A 92 7.42 -1.00 -2.43
N GLY A 93 7.53 -2.33 -2.39
CA GLY A 93 8.53 -3.11 -3.12
C GLY A 93 8.12 -3.65 -4.48
N TYR A 94 8.96 -4.55 -5.01
CA TYR A 94 8.70 -5.37 -6.18
C TYR A 94 8.63 -6.86 -5.80
N ASP A 95 7.77 -7.62 -6.45
CA ASP A 95 7.60 -9.06 -6.22
C ASP A 95 7.27 -9.39 -4.75
N GLY A 96 6.67 -8.43 -4.03
CA GLY A 96 6.20 -8.62 -2.67
C GLY A 96 4.92 -9.45 -2.68
N THR A 97 4.88 -10.50 -1.84
CA THR A 97 3.72 -11.36 -1.69
C THR A 97 3.18 -11.27 -0.27
N VAL A 98 1.90 -10.93 -0.12
CA VAL A 98 1.18 -10.92 1.16
C VAL A 98 -0.05 -11.81 1.06
N TYR A 99 -0.07 -12.83 1.91
CA TYR A 99 -1.25 -13.64 2.17
C TYR A 99 -1.80 -13.30 3.54
N PHE A 100 -3.11 -13.09 3.64
CA PHE A 100 -3.76 -12.87 4.94
C PHE A 100 -5.08 -13.64 5.05
N HIS A 101 -5.43 -14.09 6.26
CA HIS A 101 -6.68 -14.85 6.46
C HIS A 101 -7.85 -13.92 6.85
N ASN A 102 -7.73 -13.17 7.94
CA ASN A 102 -8.83 -12.39 8.54
C ASN A 102 -8.60 -10.87 8.53
N GLY A 103 -9.65 -10.12 8.89
CA GLY A 103 -9.66 -8.65 8.96
C GLY A 103 -9.90 -7.98 7.61
N ASP A 104 -10.25 -6.70 7.55
CA ASP A 104 -10.56 -5.98 6.30
C ASP A 104 -9.62 -4.78 6.10
N PRO A 105 -8.32 -5.03 5.84
CA PRO A 105 -7.33 -3.97 5.74
C PRO A 105 -7.47 -3.19 4.44
N VAL A 106 -7.12 -1.91 4.47
CA VAL A 106 -6.90 -1.13 3.25
C VAL A 106 -5.65 -1.64 2.54
N ILE A 107 -5.76 -1.92 1.24
CA ILE A 107 -4.63 -2.43 0.45
C ILE A 107 -3.95 -1.28 -0.31
N TRP A 108 -2.71 -0.99 0.07
CA TRP A 108 -1.84 0.00 -0.57
C TRP A 108 -0.67 -0.67 -1.28
N ASP A 109 -0.88 -1.04 -2.54
CA ASP A 109 0.19 -1.51 -3.41
C ASP A 109 0.88 -0.31 -4.07
N ARG A 110 1.85 0.25 -3.34
CA ARG A 110 2.63 1.41 -3.79
C ARG A 110 3.60 1.05 -4.90
N GLY A 111 4.04 -0.21 -4.95
CA GLY A 111 4.87 -0.71 -6.03
C GLY A 111 4.21 -0.53 -7.42
N ARG A 112 2.90 -0.74 -7.50
CA ARG A 112 2.13 -0.62 -8.75
C ARG A 112 2.15 0.78 -9.37
N GLU A 113 2.30 1.83 -8.55
CA GLU A 113 2.40 3.21 -9.03
C GLU A 113 3.70 3.48 -9.80
N LEU A 114 4.70 2.63 -9.59
CA LEU A 114 6.01 2.66 -10.26
C LEU A 114 6.18 1.51 -11.28
N GLY A 115 5.09 0.80 -11.61
CA GLY A 115 5.12 -0.34 -12.54
C GLY A 115 5.69 -1.64 -11.96
N MET A 116 5.86 -1.72 -10.64
CA MET A 116 6.26 -2.95 -9.94
C MET A 116 5.03 -3.83 -9.66
N THR A 117 5.17 -5.14 -9.81
CA THR A 117 4.09 -6.10 -9.56
C THR A 117 4.22 -6.73 -8.19
N ASN A 118 3.13 -6.71 -7.42
CA ASN A 118 3.02 -7.37 -6.11
C ASN A 118 1.76 -8.25 -6.07
N ARG A 119 1.74 -9.23 -5.15
CA ARG A 119 0.58 -10.10 -4.93
C ARG A 119 0.07 -9.94 -3.51
N ILE A 120 -1.12 -9.39 -3.35
CA ILE A 120 -1.75 -9.22 -2.03
C ILE A 120 -3.10 -9.92 -2.11
N GLN A 121 -3.31 -10.98 -1.33
CA GLN A 121 -4.48 -11.83 -1.47
C GLN A 121 -4.96 -12.33 -0.11
N ARG A 122 -6.29 -12.26 0.10
CA ARG A 122 -6.91 -13.05 1.17
C ARG A 122 -6.88 -14.53 0.79
N VAL A 123 -6.53 -15.40 1.75
CA VAL A 123 -6.47 -16.85 1.57
C VAL A 123 -7.31 -17.56 2.63
N GLY A 124 -8.11 -18.55 2.23
CA GLY A 124 -9.09 -19.20 3.10
C GLY A 124 -10.46 -18.48 3.13
N PRO A 125 -11.47 -19.07 3.79
CA PRO A 125 -12.82 -18.51 3.88
C PRO A 125 -12.88 -17.26 4.77
#